data_AF-A0A560J4V6-F1
#
_entry.id   AF-A0A560J4V6-F1
#
_cell.length_a   1.000
_cell.length_b   1.000
_cell.length_c   1.000
_cell.angle_alpha   90.00
_cell.angle_beta   90.00
_cell.angle_gamma   90.00
#
_symmetry.space_group_name_H-M   'P 1'
#
loop_
_entity.id
_entity.type
_entity.pdbx_description
1 polymer ?
#
loop_
_entity_poly.entity_id
_entity_poly.type
_entity_poly.pdbx_seq_one_letter_code
_entity_poly.pdbx_strand_id
1 'polypeptide(L)' 'MANELTRAGLAIVSQKKATDGLMHIQLCGSMTGSVNAYEIASSDFQNALDLGFSYLITSQTAPSRWSERIL' A
#
# COMPACT_ATOMS: atom_id res chain seq x y z
N MET A 1 -10.31 -8.20 1.19
CA MET A 1 -9.45 -7.02 1.42
C MET A 1 -10.23 -5.72 1.47
N ALA A 2 -10.72 -5.11 0.37
CA ALA A 2 -11.46 -3.84 0.48
C ALA A 2 -12.64 -3.89 1.47
N ASN A 3 -13.39 -5.00 1.44
CA ASN A 3 -14.51 -5.25 2.35
C ASN A 3 -14.10 -5.37 3.84
N GLU A 4 -12.85 -5.71 4.16
CA GLU A 4 -12.39 -5.78 5.55
C GLU A 4 -12.24 -4.37 6.13
N LEU A 5 -11.66 -3.45 5.37
CA LEU A 5 -11.53 -2.05 5.75
C LEU A 5 -12.91 -1.40 5.94
N THR A 6 -13.81 -1.56 4.97
CA THR A 6 -15.14 -0.94 5.05
C THR A 6 -16.01 -1.52 6.16
N ARG A 7 -15.93 -2.83 6.43
CA ARG A 7 -16.63 -3.45 7.57
C ARG A 7 -16.10 -3.02 8.92
N ALA A 8 -14.84 -2.63 9.00
CA ALA A 8 -14.24 -2.03 10.19
C ALA A 8 -14.54 -0.53 10.31
N GLY A 9 -15.30 0.06 9.37
CA GLY A 9 -15.69 1.46 9.39
C GLY A 9 -14.68 2.42 8.73
N LEU A 10 -13.61 1.90 8.11
CA LEU A 10 -12.63 2.72 7.42
C LEU A 10 -13.14 3.09 6.02
N ALA A 11 -13.11 4.39 5.71
CA ALA A 11 -13.46 4.88 4.37
C ALA A 11 -12.26 4.77 3.42
N ILE A 12 -12.49 4.15 2.25
CA ILE A 12 -11.49 4.05 1.19
C ILE A 12 -11.65 5.27 0.27
N VAL A 13 -10.61 6.09 0.17
CA VAL A 13 -10.52 7.26 -0.73
C VAL A 13 -10.28 6.80 -2.17
N SER A 14 -9.32 5.91 -2.36
CA SER A 14 -8.99 5.33 -3.66
C SER A 14 -8.41 3.91 -3.51
N GLN A 15 -8.44 3.15 -4.59
CA GLN A 15 -7.84 1.81 -4.61
C GLN A 15 -7.21 1.50 -5.97
N LYS A 16 -6.11 0.73 -5.96
CA LYS A 16 -5.47 0.22 -7.17
C LYS A 16 -4.81 -1.13 -6.96
N LYS A 17 -4.59 -1.85 -8.06
CA LYS A 17 -3.61 -2.95 -8.08
C LYS A 17 -2.22 -2.34 -8.14
N ALA A 18 -1.30 -2.85 -7.34
CA ALA A 18 0.08 -2.40 -7.27
C ALA A 18 1.03 -3.58 -7.09
N THR A 19 2.33 -3.29 -7.03
CA THR A 19 3.36 -4.25 -6.65
C THR A 19 3.98 -3.84 -5.32
N ASP A 20 4.52 -4.80 -4.57
CA ASP A 20 5.30 -4.57 -3.34
C ASP A 20 6.67 -3.93 -3.59
N GLY A 21 7.03 -3.69 -4.86
CA GLY A 21 8.28 -3.06 -5.27
C GLY A 21 9.48 -4.01 -5.27
N LEU A 22 9.29 -5.30 -4.98
CA LEU A 22 10.35 -6.30 -5.00
C LEU A 22 10.35 -7.08 -6.32
N MET A 23 11.53 -7.58 -6.70
CA MET A 23 11.63 -8.54 -7.79
C MET A 23 11.26 -9.93 -7.26
N HIS A 24 10.25 -10.54 -7.87
CA HIS A 24 9.82 -11.91 -7.55
C HIS A 24 10.15 -12.87 -8.68
N ILE A 25 10.41 -14.12 -8.33
CA ILE A 25 10.64 -15.18 -9.31
C ILE A 25 9.36 -15.48 -10.10
N GLN A 26 9.46 -15.55 -11.42
CA GLN A 26 8.32 -15.77 -12.32
C GLN A 26 8.12 -17.26 -12.59
N LEU A 27 7.51 -17.96 -11.64
CA LEU A 27 7.14 -19.38 -11.76
C LEU A 27 5.65 -19.56 -11.42
N CYS A 28 5.04 -20.62 -11.92
CA CYS A 28 3.66 -20.94 -11.56
C CYS A 28 3.59 -21.31 -10.07
N GLY A 29 2.67 -20.67 -9.34
CA GLY A 29 2.47 -20.92 -7.91
C GLY A 29 3.42 -20.18 -6.97
N SER A 30 4.36 -19.37 -7.48
CA SER A 30 5.17 -18.47 -6.65
C SER A 30 4.42 -17.18 -6.32
N MET A 31 4.86 -16.50 -5.27
CA MET A 31 4.41 -15.14 -4.96
C MET A 31 4.84 -14.19 -6.08
N THR A 32 3.93 -13.29 -6.49
CA THR A 32 4.15 -12.38 -7.62
C THR A 32 4.44 -10.94 -7.20
N GLY A 33 4.40 -10.65 -5.89
CA GLY A 33 4.46 -9.29 -5.36
C GLY A 33 3.25 -8.42 -5.69
N SER A 34 2.20 -8.96 -6.30
CA SER A 34 0.98 -8.20 -6.60
C SER A 34 0.17 -7.95 -5.32
N VAL A 35 -0.14 -6.69 -5.06
CA VAL A 35 -0.88 -6.25 -3.86
C VAL A 35 -2.09 -5.40 -4.21
N ASN A 36 -3.04 -5.32 -3.29
CA ASN A 36 -4.10 -4.32 -3.33
C ASN A 36 -3.66 -3.12 -2.50
N ALA A 37 -3.54 -1.95 -3.14
CA ALA A 37 -3.23 -0.71 -2.45
C ALA A 37 -4.50 0.10 -2.22
N TYR A 38 -4.66 0.62 -1.01
CA TYR A 38 -5.78 1.44 -0.58
C TYR A 38 -5.27 2.77 -0.06
N GLU A 39 -5.91 3.84 -0.48
CA GLU A 39 -5.76 5.16 0.12
C GLU A 39 -6.89 5.35 1.12
N ILE A 40 -6.53 5.71 2.35
CA ILE A 40 -7.44 5.94 3.47
C ILE A 40 -7.05 7.26 4.16
N ALA A 41 -7.92 7.77 5.03
CA ALA A 41 -7.54 8.90 5.87
C ALA A 41 -6.37 8.53 6.79
N SER A 42 -5.41 9.44 6.96
CA SER A 42 -4.25 9.22 7.84
C SER A 42 -4.65 8.98 9.30
N SER A 43 -5.79 9.51 9.73
CA SER A 43 -6.37 9.27 11.06
C SER A 43 -6.75 7.81 11.30
N ASP A 44 -7.08 7.06 10.24
CA ASP A 44 -7.51 5.66 10.32
C ASP A 44 -6.33 4.68 10.22
N PHE A 45 -5.11 5.20 10.17
CA PHE A 45 -3.92 4.40 9.90
C PHE A 45 -3.68 3.31 10.95
N GLN A 46 -3.81 3.62 12.25
CA GLN A 46 -3.63 2.61 13.30
C GLN A 46 -4.67 1.49 13.21
N ASN A 47 -5.93 1.83 12.91
CA ASN A 47 -6.99 0.84 12.74
C ASN A 47 -6.68 -0.11 11.57
N ALA A 48 -6.11 0.40 10.48
CA ALA A 48 -5.69 -0.43 9.35
C ALA A 48 -4.53 -1.38 9.74
N LEU A 49 -3.57 -0.91 10.54
CA LEU A 49 -2.49 -1.75 11.05
C LEU A 49 -3.01 -2.87 11.97
N ASP A 50 -3.97 -2.57 12.84
CA ASP A 50 -4.58 -3.55 13.75
C ASP A 50 -5.36 -4.64 12.99
N LEU A 51 -5.84 -4.32 11.77
CA LEU A 51 -6.44 -5.29 10.83
C LEU A 51 -5.41 -6.10 10.03
N GLY A 52 -4.11 -5.85 10.21
CA GLY A 52 -3.02 -6.56 9.54
C GLY A 52 -2.59 -5.93 8.21
N PHE A 53 -3.06 -4.73 7.88
CA PHE A 53 -2.54 -3.98 6.72
C PHE A 53 -1.16 -3.39 7.05
N SER A 54 -0.41 -3.03 6.02
CA SER A 54 0.93 -2.45 6.16
C SER A 54 1.11 -1.28 5.22
N TYR A 55 2.02 -0.36 5.55
CA TYR A 55 2.38 0.73 4.67
C TYR A 55 2.99 0.18 3.39
N LEU A 56 2.44 0.59 2.24
CA LEU A 56 3.08 0.31 0.96
C LEU A 56 4.11 1.40 0.69
N ILE A 57 5.38 1.10 0.96
CA ILE A 57 6.51 1.98 0.63
C ILE A 57 7.24 1.37 -0.56
N THR A 58 7.05 1.97 -1.73
CA THR A 58 7.81 1.64 -2.94
C THR A 58 8.49 2.88 -3.48
N SER A 59 9.41 2.72 -4.44
CA SER A 59 10.00 3.85 -5.17
C SER A 59 8.96 4.75 -5.85
N GLN A 60 7.74 4.25 -6.07
CA GLN A 60 6.61 4.99 -6.66
C GLN A 60 5.76 5.73 -5.63
N THR A 61 5.87 5.39 -4.34
CA THR A 61 5.11 6.01 -3.23
C THR A 61 5.99 6.82 -2.29
N ALA A 62 7.31 6.63 -2.31
CA ALA A 62 8.24 7.50 -1.60
C ALA A 62 8.19 8.92 -2.19
N PRO A 63 8.12 9.98 -1.36
CA PRO A 63 8.28 11.34 -1.85
C PRO A 63 9.62 11.46 -2.59
N SER A 64 9.61 12.16 -3.73
CA SER A 64 10.80 12.32 -4.56
C SER A 64 11.96 12.88 -3.72
N ARG A 65 13.00 12.08 -3.48
CA ARG A 65 14.25 12.51 -2.78
C ARG A 65 15.03 13.62 -3.49
N TRP A 66 14.52 14.16 -4.59
CA TRP A 66 15.20 15.11 -5.48
C TRP A 66 14.72 16.56 -5.34
N SER A 67 13.78 16.88 -4.45
CA SER A 67 13.31 18.26 -4.23
C SER A 67 13.94 18.98 -3.03
N GLU A 68 14.86 18.37 -2.28
CA GLU A 68 15.44 18.95 -1.05
C GLU A 68 16.94 19.29 -1.12
N ARG A 69 17.53 19.33 -2.32
CA ARG A 69 18.92 19.79 -2.50
C ARG A 69 19.03 20.84 -3.61
N ILE A 70 18.53 22.05 -3.32
CA ILE A 70 19.05 23.28 -3.90
C ILE A 70 19.22 24.28 -2.75
N LEU A 71 20.44 24.37 -2.23
CA LEU A 71 21.07 25.58 -1.69
C LEU A 71 22.42 25.71 -2.39
#